data_AF-A0A916QRJ6-F1
#
_entry.id   AF-A0A916QRJ6-F1
#
_cell.length_a   1.000
_cell.length_b   1.000
_cell.length_c   1.000
_cell.angle_alpha   90.00
_cell.angle_beta   90.00
_cell.angle_gamma   90.00
#
_symmetry.space_group_name_H-M   'P 1'
#
loop_
_entity.id
_entity.type
_entity.pdbx_description
1 polymer ?
#
loop_
_entity_poly.entity_id
_entity_poly.type
_entity_poly.pdbx_seq_one_letter_code
_entity_poly.pdbx_strand_id
1 'polypeptide(L)'
;MKLETEKLLGTLEILARRPFFWDTEKWGKFNVWNLMRSEGCVNLTDVEVALAEPSGSYLAHWQNVEHWGTPTNQIGDSWEYAPLRDERDDDWNAEIEAFRVERYQQLLTLLKAELSDLQAFRLTTVEHLQRRYPDFCFYILIGKTEDGDWFCLSPIVPDQVSDYDFEPPKIGLKETNSLNPKTLDLQRKIDNILSEIPPITLYGYYGGGYDYTYEHQIVYAIADSKILAVEKALQAAQMLIVEDSDLEFSSDESGDSRKLCQFFIDKLGDPKIYSLSFWDIGYIFEVAETPNGDWLGVQKILEFDYNP
;
A
#
# COMPACT_ATOMS: atom_id res chain seq x y z
N MET A 1 16.97 22.92 -8.47
CA MET A 1 17.70 21.90 -9.26
C MET A 1 19.09 22.40 -9.62
N LYS A 2 20.12 21.56 -9.39
CA LYS A 2 21.53 21.89 -9.68
C LYS A 2 21.85 21.49 -11.13
N LEU A 3 22.69 22.27 -11.82
CA LEU A 3 23.03 22.12 -13.24
C LEU A 3 23.46 20.69 -13.65
N GLU A 4 24.10 19.95 -12.75
CA GLU A 4 24.51 18.56 -12.99
C GLU A 4 23.30 17.61 -13.02
N THR A 5 22.38 17.74 -12.05
CA THR A 5 21.11 17.00 -12.02
C THR A 5 20.28 17.29 -13.28
N GLU A 6 20.25 18.54 -13.75
CA GLU A 6 19.54 18.92 -14.99
C GLU A 6 20.06 18.18 -16.22
N LYS A 7 21.38 18.00 -16.33
CA LYS A 7 22.01 17.26 -17.44
C LYS A 7 21.71 15.77 -17.38
N LEU A 8 21.72 15.20 -16.17
CA LEU A 8 21.35 13.80 -15.96
C LEU A 8 19.88 13.56 -16.32
N LEU A 9 18.99 14.43 -15.85
CA LEU A 9 17.57 14.39 -16.19
C LEU A 9 17.33 14.54 -17.70
N GLY A 10 17.96 15.51 -18.35
CA GLY A 10 17.83 15.70 -19.80
C GLY A 10 18.36 14.51 -20.62
N THR A 11 19.32 13.76 -20.09
CA THR A 11 19.77 12.49 -20.72
C THR A 11 18.74 11.39 -20.52
N LEU A 12 18.22 11.26 -19.29
CA LEU A 12 17.20 10.27 -18.93
C LEU A 12 15.90 10.48 -19.73
N GLU A 13 15.48 11.72 -19.97
CA GLU A 13 14.32 12.08 -20.80
C GLU A 13 14.45 11.62 -22.27
N ILE A 14 15.68 11.44 -22.77
CA ILE A 14 15.94 10.89 -24.12
C ILE A 14 15.89 9.36 -24.12
N LEU A 15 16.31 8.73 -23.01
CA LEU A 15 16.45 7.27 -22.89
C LEU A 15 15.15 6.59 -22.42
N ALA A 16 14.33 7.29 -21.63
CA ALA A 16 13.15 6.72 -20.99
C ALA A 16 11.86 7.46 -21.38
N ARG A 17 10.78 6.71 -21.60
CA ARG A 17 9.46 7.30 -21.89
C ARG A 17 8.81 8.00 -20.69
N ARG A 18 9.10 7.50 -19.49
CA ARG A 18 8.54 7.97 -18.22
C ARG A 18 9.67 8.25 -17.23
N PRO A 19 10.45 9.31 -17.48
CA PRO A 19 11.52 9.72 -16.57
C PRO A 19 10.91 10.16 -15.24
N PHE A 20 11.57 9.82 -14.14
CA PHE A 20 11.22 10.21 -12.79
C PHE A 20 12.31 11.09 -12.20
N PHE A 21 11.90 12.11 -11.45
CA PHE A 21 12.79 13.01 -10.73
C PHE A 21 12.22 13.39 -9.37
N TRP A 22 13.05 13.26 -8.34
CA TRP A 22 12.78 13.73 -6.99
C TRP A 22 13.74 14.83 -6.58
N ASP A 23 13.21 16.03 -6.40
CA ASP A 23 13.96 17.17 -5.86
C ASP A 23 13.98 17.11 -4.32
N THR A 24 15.12 16.73 -3.74
CA THR A 24 15.24 16.53 -2.29
C THR A 24 15.13 17.86 -1.53
N GLU A 25 15.50 19.00 -2.15
CA GLU A 25 15.34 20.32 -1.52
C GLU A 25 13.86 20.73 -1.42
N LYS A 26 13.07 20.38 -2.44
CA LYS A 26 11.63 20.71 -2.49
C LYS A 26 10.77 19.73 -1.68
N TRP A 27 11.05 18.44 -1.77
CA TRP A 27 10.18 17.38 -1.25
C TRP A 27 10.75 16.65 -0.02
N GLY A 28 11.98 17.00 0.40
CA GLY A 28 12.67 16.35 1.50
C GLY A 28 13.25 14.99 1.12
N LYS A 29 13.65 14.21 2.12
CA LYS A 29 14.26 12.88 1.91
C LYS A 29 13.32 11.98 1.11
N PHE A 30 13.84 11.33 0.08
CA PHE A 30 13.10 10.31 -0.67
C PHE A 30 12.78 9.09 0.21
N ASN A 31 11.53 8.66 0.18
CA ASN A 31 11.01 7.44 0.79
C ASN A 31 9.58 7.20 0.26
N VAL A 32 9.06 5.99 0.44
CA VAL A 32 7.74 5.60 -0.08
C VAL A 32 6.61 6.52 0.40
N TRP A 33 6.65 6.95 1.67
CA TRP A 33 5.60 7.81 2.23
C TRP A 33 5.57 9.18 1.56
N ASN A 34 6.73 9.81 1.41
CA ASN A 34 6.83 11.09 0.73
C ASN A 34 6.47 10.96 -0.76
N LEU A 35 6.89 9.88 -1.42
CA LEU A 35 6.54 9.58 -2.80
C LEU A 35 5.02 9.46 -2.98
N MET A 36 4.35 8.62 -2.21
CA MET A 36 2.89 8.50 -2.29
C MET A 36 2.19 9.84 -2.02
N ARG A 37 2.71 10.66 -1.11
CA ARG A 37 2.16 12.00 -0.86
C ARG A 37 2.35 12.96 -2.02
N SER A 38 3.49 12.93 -2.72
CA SER A 38 3.74 13.81 -3.87
C SER A 38 2.86 13.46 -5.05
N GLU A 39 2.59 12.17 -5.24
CA GLU A 39 1.72 11.63 -6.29
C GLU A 39 0.23 11.78 -5.97
N GLY A 40 -0.13 12.35 -4.81
CA GLY A 40 -1.52 12.54 -4.39
C GLY A 40 -2.22 11.26 -3.91
N CYS A 41 -1.47 10.18 -3.69
CA CYS A 41 -1.99 8.88 -3.28
C CYS A 41 -2.39 8.83 -1.79
N VAL A 42 -2.07 9.85 -0.99
CA VAL A 42 -2.28 9.85 0.47
C VAL A 42 -3.12 11.06 0.89
N ASN A 43 -4.27 10.79 1.50
CA ASN A 43 -5.17 11.82 2.02
C ASN A 43 -5.47 11.58 3.51
N LEU A 44 -5.37 12.62 4.34
CA LEU A 44 -5.76 12.54 5.76
C LEU A 44 -7.27 12.34 5.87
N THR A 45 -7.72 11.51 6.79
CA THR A 45 -9.13 11.24 7.06
C THR A 45 -9.35 10.94 8.55
N ASP A 46 -10.62 10.78 8.94
CA ASP A 46 -10.99 10.51 10.32
C ASP A 46 -10.79 9.03 10.65
N VAL A 47 -10.34 8.75 11.87
CA VAL A 47 -10.04 7.37 12.33
C VAL A 47 -11.30 6.51 12.32
N GLU A 48 -12.43 7.12 12.63
CA GLU A 48 -13.76 6.53 12.59
C GLU A 48 -14.15 6.06 11.17
N VAL A 49 -13.77 6.80 10.13
CA VAL A 49 -14.06 6.43 8.73
C VAL A 49 -13.30 5.16 8.33
N ALA A 50 -12.09 4.96 8.88
CA ALA A 50 -11.31 3.75 8.62
C ALA A 50 -11.86 2.51 9.35
N LEU A 51 -12.26 2.65 10.63
CA LEU A 51 -12.53 1.51 11.53
C LEU A 51 -13.96 1.31 12.03
N ALA A 52 -14.73 2.37 12.33
CA ALA A 52 -16.11 2.23 12.83
C ALA A 52 -16.91 3.54 12.78
N GLU A 53 -18.16 3.52 12.29
CA GLU A 53 -19.09 4.65 12.43
C GLU A 53 -19.96 4.53 13.71
N PRO A 54 -20.23 5.62 14.47
CA PRO A 54 -21.12 5.59 15.64
C PRO A 54 -22.63 5.67 15.32
N SER A 55 -23.07 5.80 14.06
CA SER A 55 -24.46 6.19 13.77
C SER A 55 -25.02 5.82 12.39
N GLY A 56 -25.07 4.51 12.08
CA GLY A 56 -26.30 3.92 11.55
C GLY A 56 -26.60 3.96 10.05
N SER A 57 -25.65 4.19 9.12
CA SER A 57 -25.95 3.86 7.70
C SER A 57 -24.75 3.60 6.77
N TYR A 58 -23.50 3.73 7.21
CA TYR A 58 -22.34 3.43 6.36
C TYR A 58 -21.31 2.65 7.19
N LEU A 59 -20.96 1.43 6.79
CA LEU A 59 -19.94 0.65 7.50
C LEU A 59 -18.58 1.36 7.33
N ALA A 60 -17.68 1.20 8.29
CA ALA A 60 -16.32 1.70 8.14
C ALA A 60 -15.56 0.95 7.04
N HIS A 61 -14.54 1.57 6.45
CA HIS A 61 -13.99 1.07 5.20
C HIS A 61 -13.49 -0.39 5.27
N TRP A 62 -12.76 -0.80 6.32
CA TRP A 62 -12.32 -2.20 6.45
C TRP A 62 -13.50 -3.17 6.49
N GLN A 63 -14.56 -2.81 7.23
CA GLN A 63 -15.76 -3.61 7.30
C GLN A 63 -16.53 -3.63 5.97
N ASN A 64 -16.54 -2.53 5.21
CA ASN A 64 -17.17 -2.49 3.90
C ASN A 64 -16.52 -3.47 2.93
N VAL A 65 -15.19 -3.50 2.86
CA VAL A 65 -14.45 -4.43 1.99
C VAL A 65 -14.79 -5.88 2.34
N GLU A 66 -14.89 -6.18 3.64
CA GLU A 66 -15.34 -7.48 4.11
C GLU A 66 -16.81 -7.73 3.78
N HIS A 67 -17.71 -6.77 3.96
CA HIS A 67 -19.12 -6.95 3.63
C HIS A 67 -19.34 -7.19 2.13
N TRP A 68 -18.63 -6.47 1.27
CA TRP A 68 -18.69 -6.66 -0.19
C TRP A 68 -17.98 -7.94 -0.63
N GLY A 69 -17.02 -8.42 0.16
CA GLY A 69 -16.14 -9.53 -0.20
C GLY A 69 -15.27 -9.22 -1.43
N THR A 70 -15.12 -7.94 -1.78
CA THR A 70 -14.35 -7.39 -2.90
C THR A 70 -13.77 -6.03 -2.50
N PRO A 71 -12.68 -5.56 -3.14
CA PRO A 71 -12.05 -4.28 -2.83
C PRO A 71 -12.95 -3.05 -3.00
N THR A 72 -13.96 -3.14 -3.87
CA THR A 72 -14.89 -2.06 -4.20
C THR A 72 -16.33 -2.54 -4.10
N ASN A 73 -17.26 -1.58 -3.93
CA ASN A 73 -18.69 -1.85 -3.91
C ASN A 73 -19.24 -1.95 -5.33
N GLN A 74 -19.63 -3.14 -5.75
CA GLN A 74 -20.11 -3.38 -7.11
C GLN A 74 -21.61 -3.10 -7.27
N ILE A 75 -22.02 -1.86 -7.05
CA ILE A 75 -23.40 -1.47 -7.39
C ILE A 75 -23.49 -1.28 -8.91
N GLY A 76 -23.74 -2.37 -9.65
CA GLY A 76 -23.98 -2.36 -11.10
C GLY A 76 -23.44 -3.60 -11.82
N ASP A 77 -23.83 -3.80 -13.09
CA ASP A 77 -23.46 -4.93 -13.96
C ASP A 77 -21.97 -4.92 -14.40
N SER A 78 -21.02 -4.80 -13.47
CA SER A 78 -19.58 -4.99 -13.77
C SER A 78 -19.27 -6.49 -13.80
N TRP A 79 -19.52 -7.12 -14.95
CA TRP A 79 -19.22 -8.54 -15.24
C TRP A 79 -17.73 -8.93 -15.06
N GLU A 80 -16.85 -7.95 -14.85
CA GLU A 80 -15.42 -8.09 -14.62
C GLU A 80 -15.08 -8.60 -13.22
N TYR A 81 -16.00 -8.49 -12.26
CA TYR A 81 -15.75 -8.81 -10.85
C TYR A 81 -16.80 -9.75 -10.26
N ALA A 82 -16.50 -10.28 -9.06
CA ALA A 82 -17.32 -11.31 -8.43
C ALA A 82 -18.74 -10.79 -8.14
N PRO A 83 -19.79 -11.63 -8.30
CA PRO A 83 -21.19 -11.28 -8.01
C PRO A 83 -21.39 -10.64 -6.63
N LEU A 84 -22.54 -10.05 -6.35
CA LEU A 84 -22.80 -9.52 -5.00
C LEU A 84 -22.65 -10.62 -3.94
N ARG A 85 -22.23 -10.27 -2.73
CA ARG A 85 -21.88 -11.27 -1.70
C ARG A 85 -23.06 -12.19 -1.33
N ASP A 86 -24.29 -11.68 -1.39
CA ASP A 86 -25.52 -12.46 -1.17
C ASP A 86 -25.87 -13.43 -2.32
N GLU A 87 -25.22 -13.28 -3.47
CA GLU A 87 -25.32 -14.18 -4.63
C GLU A 87 -24.21 -15.26 -4.61
N ARG A 88 -23.27 -15.20 -3.66
CA ARG A 88 -22.16 -16.14 -3.52
C ARG A 88 -22.54 -17.28 -2.58
N ASP A 89 -21.94 -18.44 -2.82
CA ASP A 89 -21.96 -19.57 -1.88
C ASP A 89 -20.75 -19.41 -0.93
N ASP A 90 -20.86 -18.49 0.04
CA ASP A 90 -19.84 -18.28 1.06
C ASP A 90 -20.42 -18.30 2.50
N ASP A 91 -19.54 -18.40 3.49
CA ASP A 91 -19.93 -18.52 4.90
C ASP A 91 -20.35 -17.19 5.54
N TRP A 92 -20.33 -16.07 4.80
CA TRP A 92 -20.60 -14.74 5.37
C TRP A 92 -22.05 -14.60 5.82
N ASN A 93 -22.22 -14.10 7.04
CA ASN A 93 -23.53 -13.93 7.64
C ASN A 93 -23.50 -12.81 8.71
N ALA A 94 -24.68 -12.44 9.19
CA ALA A 94 -24.84 -11.37 10.17
C ALA A 94 -24.11 -11.61 11.50
N GLU A 95 -23.89 -12.86 11.90
CA GLU A 95 -23.14 -13.19 13.12
C GLU A 95 -21.64 -12.90 12.93
N ILE A 96 -21.07 -13.29 11.79
CA ILE A 96 -19.68 -12.98 11.43
C ILE A 96 -19.47 -11.47 11.32
N GLU A 97 -20.39 -10.77 10.65
CA GLU A 97 -20.33 -9.32 10.50
C GLU A 97 -20.37 -8.62 11.88
N ALA A 98 -21.34 -8.97 12.73
CA ALA A 98 -21.46 -8.38 14.07
C ALA A 98 -20.24 -8.67 14.96
N PHE A 99 -19.69 -9.88 14.89
CA PHE A 99 -18.48 -10.26 15.59
C PHE A 99 -17.29 -9.37 15.18
N ARG A 100 -17.07 -9.21 13.88
CA ARG A 100 -15.96 -8.40 13.34
C ARG A 100 -16.11 -6.92 13.67
N VAL A 101 -17.33 -6.37 13.61
CA VAL A 101 -17.65 -5.01 14.09
C VAL A 101 -17.19 -4.83 15.53
N GLU A 102 -17.57 -5.76 16.42
CA GLU A 102 -17.23 -5.67 17.83
C GLU A 102 -15.71 -5.66 18.03
N ARG A 103 -14.97 -6.53 17.33
CA ARG A 103 -13.51 -6.57 17.40
C ARG A 103 -12.86 -5.30 16.86
N TYR A 104 -13.36 -4.73 15.77
CA TYR A 104 -12.86 -3.45 15.23
C TYR A 104 -13.13 -2.27 16.18
N GLN A 105 -14.28 -2.26 16.86
CA GLN A 105 -14.56 -1.26 17.90
C GLN A 105 -13.64 -1.42 19.11
N GLN A 106 -13.36 -2.65 19.55
CA GLN A 106 -12.39 -2.92 20.61
C GLN A 106 -10.99 -2.46 20.22
N LEU A 107 -10.55 -2.75 18.99
CA LEU A 107 -9.27 -2.29 18.45
C LEU A 107 -9.20 -0.76 18.43
N LEU A 108 -10.23 -0.09 17.88
CA LEU A 108 -10.29 1.38 17.84
C LEU A 108 -10.20 2.01 19.24
N THR A 109 -10.92 1.43 20.21
CA THR A 109 -10.93 1.90 21.60
C THR A 109 -9.54 1.77 22.23
N LEU A 110 -8.87 0.64 21.99
CA LEU A 110 -7.49 0.40 22.43
C LEU A 110 -6.52 1.42 21.82
N LEU A 111 -6.57 1.60 20.50
CA LEU A 111 -5.68 2.51 19.77
C LEU A 111 -5.84 3.96 20.26
N LYS A 112 -7.09 4.42 20.47
CA LYS A 112 -7.36 5.78 20.99
C LYS A 112 -6.86 5.99 22.42
N ALA A 113 -6.82 4.93 23.23
CA ALA A 113 -6.38 5.02 24.62
C ALA A 113 -4.85 5.00 24.75
N GLU A 114 -4.16 4.24 23.90
CA GLU A 114 -2.74 3.90 24.07
C GLU A 114 -1.80 4.62 23.08
N LEU A 115 -2.33 5.20 22.00
CA LEU A 115 -1.55 5.94 21.00
C LEU A 115 -1.84 7.44 21.04
N SER A 116 -0.76 8.21 21.08
CA SER A 116 -0.77 9.64 20.73
C SER A 116 -0.68 9.82 19.21
N ASP A 117 -1.06 10.99 18.71
CA ASP A 117 -0.99 11.33 17.27
C ASP A 117 -1.64 10.28 16.35
N LEU A 118 -2.73 9.65 16.81
CA LEU A 118 -3.49 8.69 16.01
C LEU A 118 -4.15 9.39 14.83
N GLN A 119 -3.81 8.95 13.62
CA GLN A 119 -4.26 9.50 12.35
C GLN A 119 -4.68 8.38 11.41
N ALA A 120 -5.73 8.60 10.64
CA ALA A 120 -6.08 7.74 9.51
C ALA A 120 -5.68 8.38 8.19
N PHE A 121 -5.25 7.55 7.25
CA PHE A 121 -4.95 7.98 5.90
C PHE A 121 -5.67 7.10 4.90
N ARG A 122 -6.37 7.73 3.97
CA ARG A 122 -6.93 7.10 2.78
C ARG A 122 -5.84 7.03 1.72
N LEU A 123 -5.53 5.82 1.28
CA LEU A 123 -4.59 5.51 0.22
C LEU A 123 -5.34 5.18 -1.07
N THR A 124 -4.90 5.78 -2.18
CA THR A 124 -5.53 5.68 -3.51
C THR A 124 -4.52 5.70 -4.63
N THR A 125 -4.95 5.31 -5.82
CA THR A 125 -4.21 5.53 -7.07
C THR A 125 -4.03 7.02 -7.37
N VAL A 126 -3.17 7.37 -8.33
CA VAL A 126 -2.94 8.76 -8.74
C VAL A 126 -4.19 9.39 -9.36
N GLU A 127 -4.38 10.70 -9.16
CA GLU A 127 -5.63 11.43 -9.47
C GLU A 127 -6.17 11.20 -10.90
N HIS A 128 -5.29 11.09 -11.90
CA HIS A 128 -5.73 10.89 -13.29
C HIS A 128 -6.25 9.47 -13.58
N LEU A 129 -5.82 8.46 -12.81
CA LEU A 129 -6.34 7.09 -12.89
C LEU A 129 -7.54 6.87 -11.97
N GLN A 130 -7.69 7.65 -10.90
CA GLN A 130 -8.88 7.63 -10.05
C GLN A 130 -10.17 7.85 -10.85
N ARG A 131 -10.14 8.60 -11.96
CA ARG A 131 -11.34 8.77 -12.80
C ARG A 131 -11.79 7.48 -13.49
N ARG A 132 -10.85 6.56 -13.73
CA ARG A 132 -11.11 5.26 -14.35
C ARG A 132 -11.46 4.20 -13.30
N TYR A 133 -10.95 4.38 -12.08
CA TYR A 133 -11.16 3.49 -10.92
C TYR A 133 -11.53 4.29 -9.66
N PRO A 134 -12.72 4.92 -9.62
CA PRO A 134 -13.07 5.91 -8.58
C PRO A 134 -13.24 5.30 -7.19
N ASP A 135 -13.51 4.00 -7.12
CA ASP A 135 -13.99 3.36 -5.89
C ASP A 135 -12.88 2.63 -5.13
N PHE A 136 -11.73 2.34 -5.76
CA PHE A 136 -10.66 1.67 -5.04
C PHE A 136 -9.86 2.65 -4.18
N CYS A 137 -9.95 2.42 -2.87
CA CYS A 137 -9.12 3.03 -1.86
C CYS A 137 -8.99 2.06 -0.71
N PHE A 138 -7.97 2.25 0.13
CA PHE A 138 -7.87 1.55 1.40
C PHE A 138 -7.35 2.50 2.47
N TYR A 139 -7.52 2.13 3.73
CA TYR A 139 -7.25 3.02 4.84
C TYR A 139 -6.18 2.41 5.73
N ILE A 140 -5.21 3.23 6.13
CA ILE A 140 -4.19 2.86 7.13
C ILE A 140 -4.36 3.74 8.36
N LEU A 141 -3.93 3.20 9.51
CA LEU A 141 -3.90 3.93 10.78
C LEU A 141 -2.48 4.06 11.27
N ILE A 142 -2.10 5.26 11.70
CA ILE A 142 -0.77 5.53 12.21
C ILE A 142 -0.90 6.21 13.56
N GLY A 143 -0.16 5.73 14.57
CA GLY A 143 -0.10 6.38 15.87
C GLY A 143 1.24 6.13 16.56
N LYS A 144 1.51 6.91 17.59
CA LYS A 144 2.78 6.89 18.33
C LYS A 144 2.57 6.45 19.77
N THR A 145 3.35 5.47 20.22
CA THR A 145 3.32 4.99 21.60
C THR A 145 3.95 6.00 22.55
N GLU A 146 3.68 5.85 23.85
CA GLU A 146 4.33 6.64 24.89
C GLU A 146 5.86 6.45 24.93
N ASP A 147 6.32 5.24 24.59
CA ASP A 147 7.74 4.90 24.51
C ASP A 147 8.42 5.50 23.26
N GLY A 148 7.66 6.13 22.37
CA GLY A 148 8.16 6.87 21.20
C GLY A 148 8.15 6.09 19.89
N ASP A 149 7.80 4.81 19.93
CA ASP A 149 7.67 3.95 18.75
C ASP A 149 6.41 4.32 17.94
N TRP A 150 6.44 4.07 16.64
CA TRP A 150 5.33 4.27 15.72
C TRP A 150 4.69 2.95 15.36
N PHE A 151 3.36 2.89 15.46
CA PHE A 151 2.52 1.83 14.92
C PHE A 151 1.92 2.28 13.60
N CYS A 152 1.89 1.39 12.61
CA CYS A 152 1.05 1.52 11.43
C CYS A 152 0.23 0.24 11.26
N LEU A 153 -1.09 0.36 11.13
CA LEU A 153 -2.00 -0.75 10.80
C LEU A 153 -2.48 -0.58 9.36
N SER A 154 -2.51 -1.69 8.62
CA SER A 154 -2.97 -1.75 7.23
C SER A 154 -3.81 -3.00 7.02
N PRO A 155 -4.90 -2.92 6.24
CA PRO A 155 -5.52 -4.13 5.69
C PRO A 155 -4.59 -4.75 4.64
N ILE A 156 -4.68 -6.06 4.48
CA ILE A 156 -4.24 -6.73 3.25
C ILE A 156 -5.32 -6.50 2.20
N VAL A 157 -4.91 -6.01 1.04
CA VAL A 157 -5.81 -5.90 -0.12
C VAL A 157 -5.28 -6.79 -1.23
N PRO A 158 -6.16 -7.23 -2.14
CA PRO A 158 -5.73 -7.93 -3.34
C PRO A 158 -4.63 -7.17 -4.09
N ASP A 159 -3.66 -7.89 -4.63
CA ASP A 159 -2.65 -7.39 -5.57
C ASP A 159 -2.78 -8.21 -6.86
N GLN A 160 -3.21 -7.57 -7.95
CA GLN A 160 -3.45 -8.23 -9.25
C GLN A 160 -2.43 -7.82 -10.31
N VAL A 161 -1.55 -6.88 -9.98
CA VAL A 161 -0.59 -6.29 -10.91
C VAL A 161 0.84 -6.72 -10.62
N SER A 162 1.10 -7.25 -9.43
CA SER A 162 2.43 -7.71 -9.08
C SER A 162 2.74 -9.06 -9.72
N ASP A 163 3.80 -9.08 -10.53
CA ASP A 163 4.45 -10.30 -11.03
C ASP A 163 5.35 -10.96 -9.96
N TYR A 164 5.40 -10.41 -8.74
CA TYR A 164 6.28 -10.91 -7.68
C TYR A 164 5.60 -11.98 -6.84
N ASP A 165 6.33 -13.08 -6.60
CA ASP A 165 5.98 -14.06 -5.59
C ASP A 165 6.18 -13.43 -4.20
N PHE A 166 5.11 -12.89 -3.61
CA PHE A 166 5.17 -12.41 -2.23
C PHE A 166 5.37 -13.57 -1.26
N GLU A 167 6.25 -13.36 -0.27
CA GLU A 167 6.19 -14.19 0.93
C GLU A 167 4.79 -14.04 1.58
N PRO A 168 4.24 -15.11 2.19
CA PRO A 168 2.97 -15.03 2.88
C PRO A 168 2.94 -13.86 3.87
N PRO A 169 1.79 -13.17 4.02
CA PRO A 169 1.71 -12.01 4.88
C PRO A 169 2.08 -12.37 6.32
N LYS A 170 2.89 -11.53 6.94
CA LYS A 170 3.29 -11.70 8.35
C LYS A 170 2.49 -10.74 9.21
N ILE A 171 1.62 -11.28 10.06
CA ILE A 171 0.91 -10.49 11.07
C ILE A 171 1.94 -9.95 12.06
N GLY A 172 2.14 -8.63 12.05
CA GLY A 172 3.09 -7.95 12.93
C GLY A 172 4.54 -8.02 12.42
N LEU A 173 5.04 -6.90 11.91
CA LEU A 173 6.47 -6.71 11.64
C LEU A 173 7.10 -5.76 12.66
N LYS A 174 8.32 -6.07 13.07
CA LYS A 174 9.09 -5.27 14.03
C LYS A 174 10.48 -5.01 13.49
N GLU A 175 10.85 -3.74 13.42
CA GLU A 175 12.18 -3.29 12.95
C GLU A 175 13.02 -2.62 14.04
N THR A 176 12.66 -2.81 15.31
CA THR A 176 13.43 -2.28 16.45
C THR A 176 14.18 -3.40 17.16
N ASN A 177 15.40 -3.13 17.64
CA ASN A 177 16.21 -4.16 18.31
C ASN A 177 15.60 -4.63 19.65
N SER A 178 14.79 -3.78 20.29
CA SER A 178 14.06 -4.10 21.52
C SER A 178 12.87 -3.16 21.66
N LEU A 179 11.67 -3.70 21.93
CA LEU A 179 10.52 -2.86 22.27
C LEU A 179 10.58 -2.54 23.75
N ASN A 180 10.27 -1.31 24.07
CA ASN A 180 10.07 -0.89 25.45
C ASN A 180 8.80 -1.55 26.03
N PRO A 181 8.68 -1.66 27.36
CA PRO A 181 7.61 -2.43 27.98
C PRO A 181 6.18 -2.01 27.62
N LYS A 182 5.91 -0.71 27.39
CA LYS A 182 4.56 -0.24 27.06
C LYS A 182 4.23 -0.54 25.60
N THR A 183 5.17 -0.32 24.68
CA THR A 183 5.01 -0.73 23.28
C THR A 183 4.78 -2.25 23.17
N LEU A 184 5.51 -3.05 23.95
CA LEU A 184 5.34 -4.51 23.98
C LEU A 184 3.99 -4.95 24.56
N ASP A 185 3.49 -4.27 25.59
CA ASP A 185 2.16 -4.52 26.15
C ASP A 185 1.05 -4.18 25.14
N LEU A 186 1.15 -3.02 24.49
CA LEU A 186 0.22 -2.63 23.42
C LEU A 186 0.26 -3.63 22.26
N GLN A 187 1.44 -4.06 21.83
CA GLN A 187 1.58 -5.08 20.78
C GLN A 187 0.79 -6.35 21.15
N ARG A 188 0.97 -6.88 22.37
CA ARG A 188 0.25 -8.09 22.80
C ARG A 188 -1.26 -7.88 22.85
N LYS A 189 -1.74 -6.71 23.27
CA LYS A 189 -3.17 -6.38 23.27
C LYS A 189 -3.73 -6.35 21.84
N ILE A 190 -2.99 -5.77 20.89
CA ILE A 190 -3.36 -5.76 19.47
C ILE A 190 -3.34 -7.19 18.90
N ASP A 191 -2.28 -7.96 19.14
CA ASP A 191 -2.17 -9.35 18.68
C ASP A 191 -3.33 -10.20 19.16
N ASN A 192 -3.72 -10.07 20.44
CA ASN A 192 -4.86 -10.79 20.99
C ASN A 192 -6.15 -10.47 20.22
N ILE A 193 -6.45 -9.18 19.99
CA ILE A 193 -7.65 -8.78 19.24
C ILE A 193 -7.60 -9.30 17.80
N LEU A 194 -6.47 -9.12 17.10
CA LEU A 194 -6.34 -9.53 15.70
C LEU A 194 -6.36 -11.06 15.53
N SER A 195 -5.85 -11.81 16.51
CA SER A 195 -5.88 -13.29 16.48
C SER A 195 -7.29 -13.88 16.60
N GLU A 196 -8.24 -13.11 17.16
CA GLU A 196 -9.64 -13.50 17.24
C GLU A 196 -10.39 -13.26 15.92
N ILE A 197 -9.85 -12.43 15.03
CA ILE A 197 -10.45 -12.07 13.75
C ILE A 197 -9.90 -13.04 12.68
N PRO A 198 -10.62 -14.11 12.30
CA PRO A 198 -10.13 -15.03 11.27
C PRO A 198 -10.00 -14.32 9.92
N PRO A 199 -8.99 -14.63 9.10
CA PRO A 199 -8.91 -14.15 7.72
C PRO A 199 -10.20 -14.40 6.95
N ILE A 200 -10.52 -13.50 6.02
CA ILE A 200 -11.68 -13.63 5.15
C ILE A 200 -11.27 -13.56 3.70
N THR A 201 -11.80 -14.48 2.90
CA THR A 201 -11.54 -14.48 1.46
C THR A 201 -12.23 -13.29 0.79
N LEU A 202 -11.44 -12.51 0.06
CA LEU A 202 -11.90 -11.49 -0.89
C LEU A 202 -11.64 -11.96 -2.31
N TYR A 203 -12.53 -11.56 -3.22
CA TYR A 203 -12.37 -11.82 -4.64
C TYR A 203 -11.72 -10.61 -5.33
N GLY A 204 -10.77 -10.88 -6.22
CA GLY A 204 -10.28 -9.91 -7.18
C GLY A 204 -11.12 -9.91 -8.47
N TYR A 205 -10.46 -9.68 -9.60
CA TYR A 205 -11.03 -9.89 -10.93
C TYR A 205 -11.62 -11.30 -11.11
N TYR A 206 -12.84 -11.37 -11.64
CA TYR A 206 -13.67 -12.58 -11.77
C TYR A 206 -14.07 -12.89 -13.22
N GLY A 207 -13.84 -11.96 -14.16
CA GLY A 207 -14.15 -12.14 -15.57
C GLY A 207 -13.33 -13.25 -16.23
N GLY A 208 -13.85 -13.88 -17.29
CA GLY A 208 -13.10 -14.81 -18.13
C GLY A 208 -12.71 -16.16 -17.51
N GLY A 209 -13.26 -16.51 -16.34
CA GLY A 209 -12.96 -17.76 -15.64
C GLY A 209 -11.76 -17.69 -14.70
N TYR A 210 -11.31 -16.49 -14.36
CA TYR A 210 -10.34 -16.27 -13.29
C TYR A 210 -11.06 -16.21 -11.94
N ASP A 211 -10.70 -17.09 -11.00
CA ASP A 211 -11.23 -17.10 -9.63
C ASP A 211 -10.13 -16.64 -8.65
N TYR A 212 -9.59 -15.44 -8.86
CA TYR A 212 -8.53 -14.93 -7.98
C TYR A 212 -9.09 -14.56 -6.61
N THR A 213 -8.58 -15.24 -5.59
CA THR A 213 -8.98 -15.05 -4.19
C THR A 213 -7.81 -14.65 -3.33
N TYR A 214 -8.07 -13.82 -2.32
CA TYR A 214 -7.07 -13.25 -1.42
C TYR A 214 -7.55 -13.34 0.02
N GLU A 215 -6.64 -13.63 0.94
CA GLU A 215 -6.95 -13.67 2.37
C GLU A 215 -6.79 -12.28 2.99
N HIS A 216 -7.91 -11.63 3.27
CA HIS A 216 -7.97 -10.34 3.92
C HIS A 216 -7.85 -10.47 5.43
N GLN A 217 -6.94 -9.67 5.99
CA GLN A 217 -6.70 -9.54 7.42
C GLN A 217 -6.09 -8.16 7.67
N ILE A 218 -6.09 -7.74 8.93
CA ILE A 218 -5.37 -6.54 9.35
C ILE A 218 -3.97 -6.94 9.79
N VAL A 219 -2.97 -6.29 9.22
CA VAL A 219 -1.57 -6.40 9.61
C VAL A 219 -1.11 -5.09 10.23
N TYR A 220 0.03 -5.13 10.92
CA TYR A 220 0.64 -3.94 11.47
C TYR A 220 2.16 -4.03 11.45
N ALA A 221 2.80 -2.88 11.61
CA ALA A 221 4.23 -2.80 11.86
C ALA A 221 4.57 -1.78 12.95
N ILE A 222 5.68 -2.02 13.64
CA ILE A 222 6.23 -1.17 14.70
C ILE A 222 7.66 -0.77 14.33
N ALA A 223 7.94 0.53 14.39
CA ALA A 223 9.26 1.08 14.10
C ALA A 223 9.59 2.32 14.95
N ASP A 224 10.85 2.73 14.94
CA ASP A 224 11.34 3.93 15.63
C ASP A 224 10.94 5.25 14.95
N SER A 225 10.39 5.17 13.73
CA SER A 225 9.96 6.32 12.94
C SER A 225 8.68 6.05 12.18
N LYS A 226 7.88 7.12 11.99
CA LYS A 226 6.60 7.08 11.26
C LYS A 226 6.75 6.46 9.87
N ILE A 227 7.77 6.89 9.13
CA ILE A 227 8.00 6.48 7.75
C ILE A 227 8.32 4.99 7.69
N LEU A 228 9.20 4.50 8.57
CA LEU A 228 9.56 3.08 8.61
C LEU A 228 8.39 2.20 9.03
N ALA A 229 7.56 2.65 9.99
CA ALA A 229 6.35 1.92 10.38
C ALA A 229 5.37 1.78 9.20
N VAL A 230 5.19 2.84 8.41
CA VAL A 230 4.34 2.79 7.21
C VAL A 230 4.91 1.84 6.15
N GLU A 231 6.20 1.99 5.81
CA GLU A 231 6.86 1.15 4.82
C GLU A 231 6.71 -0.34 5.16
N LYS A 232 6.93 -0.69 6.43
CA LYS A 232 6.84 -2.06 6.92
C LYS A 232 5.41 -2.57 6.98
N ALA A 233 4.44 -1.74 7.35
CA ALA A 233 3.04 -2.15 7.33
C ALA A 233 2.54 -2.40 5.90
N LEU A 234 2.98 -1.60 4.92
CA LEU A 234 2.66 -1.83 3.52
C LEU A 234 3.36 -3.07 2.95
N GLN A 235 4.62 -3.32 3.35
CA GLN A 235 5.31 -4.58 3.02
C GLN A 235 4.58 -5.79 3.64
N ALA A 236 4.16 -5.70 4.91
CA ALA A 236 3.37 -6.75 5.57
C ALA A 236 2.03 -6.99 4.87
N ALA A 237 1.45 -5.93 4.32
CA ALA A 237 0.20 -5.98 3.57
C ALA A 237 0.38 -6.39 2.10
N GLN A 238 1.61 -6.70 1.66
CA GLN A 238 1.96 -7.04 0.28
C GLN A 238 1.64 -5.94 -0.73
N MET A 239 1.61 -4.68 -0.28
CA MET A 239 1.32 -3.51 -1.11
C MET A 239 2.56 -2.74 -1.55
N LEU A 240 3.71 -3.13 -0.99
CA LEU A 240 4.98 -2.48 -1.23
C LEU A 240 6.09 -3.51 -1.28
N ILE A 241 6.91 -3.44 -2.32
CA ILE A 241 8.21 -4.11 -2.42
C ILE A 241 9.28 -3.02 -2.50
N VAL A 242 10.35 -3.20 -1.73
CA VAL A 242 11.54 -2.34 -1.78
C VAL A 242 12.75 -3.24 -1.88
N GLU A 243 13.43 -3.18 -3.01
CA GLU A 243 14.55 -4.08 -3.34
C GLU A 243 15.71 -3.29 -3.95
N ASP A 244 16.92 -3.82 -3.79
CA ASP A 244 18.05 -3.37 -4.59
C ASP A 244 17.87 -3.90 -6.01
N SER A 245 18.17 -3.07 -7.02
CA SER A 245 17.96 -3.41 -8.42
C SER A 245 19.22 -4.04 -9.02
N ASP A 246 19.07 -5.21 -9.64
CA ASP A 246 20.11 -5.82 -10.48
C ASP A 246 20.19 -5.22 -11.90
N LEU A 247 19.44 -4.14 -12.19
CA LEU A 247 19.43 -3.37 -13.45
C LEU A 247 19.10 -4.17 -14.72
N GLU A 248 18.01 -4.93 -14.71
CA GLU A 248 17.44 -5.55 -15.91
C GLU A 248 16.18 -4.81 -16.39
N PHE A 249 16.35 -3.72 -17.13
CA PHE A 249 15.22 -3.03 -17.74
C PHE A 249 14.62 -3.88 -18.88
N SER A 250 13.35 -4.27 -18.76
CA SER A 250 12.62 -4.97 -19.82
C SER A 250 12.63 -4.18 -21.14
N SER A 251 12.76 -4.91 -22.25
CA SER A 251 12.92 -4.34 -23.61
C SER A 251 11.67 -3.64 -24.15
N ASP A 252 10.53 -3.82 -23.51
CA ASP A 252 9.25 -3.70 -24.21
C ASP A 252 8.66 -2.29 -24.16
N GLU A 253 9.17 -1.40 -23.31
CA GLU A 253 8.65 -0.02 -23.22
C GLU A 253 9.68 1.11 -23.38
N SER A 254 10.97 0.84 -23.15
CA SER A 254 12.03 1.87 -23.26
C SER A 254 12.77 1.79 -24.60
N GLY A 255 13.03 2.94 -25.21
CA GLY A 255 14.00 3.00 -26.28
C GLY A 255 15.36 2.58 -25.75
N ASP A 256 15.95 1.54 -26.33
CA ASP A 256 17.31 1.06 -26.05
C ASP A 256 17.60 0.80 -24.56
N SER A 257 16.89 -0.17 -23.96
CA SER A 257 17.05 -0.60 -22.56
C SER A 257 18.51 -0.80 -22.13
N ARG A 258 19.38 -1.24 -23.05
CA ARG A 258 20.83 -1.35 -22.81
C ARG A 258 21.49 0.00 -22.51
N LYS A 259 21.13 1.06 -23.24
CA LYS A 259 21.64 2.41 -22.98
C LYS A 259 21.11 2.95 -21.66
N LEU A 260 19.88 2.61 -21.29
CA LEU A 260 19.32 2.98 -20.00
C LEU A 260 20.07 2.26 -18.84
N CYS A 261 20.27 0.95 -18.93
CA CYS A 261 21.11 0.19 -17.98
C CYS A 261 22.49 0.84 -17.85
N GLN A 262 23.15 1.09 -18.98
CA GLN A 262 24.49 1.70 -19.00
C GLN A 262 24.50 3.10 -18.38
N PHE A 263 23.46 3.91 -18.64
CA PHE A 263 23.32 5.22 -18.02
C PHE A 263 23.25 5.13 -16.50
N PHE A 264 22.44 4.22 -15.95
CA PHE A 264 22.38 4.00 -14.51
C PHE A 264 23.74 3.57 -13.97
N ILE A 265 24.38 2.54 -14.54
CA ILE A 265 25.70 2.05 -14.11
C ILE A 265 26.78 3.14 -14.14
N ASP A 266 26.80 3.97 -15.20
CA ASP A 266 27.87 4.95 -15.42
C ASP A 266 27.68 6.26 -14.65
N LYS A 267 26.44 6.62 -14.32
CA LYS A 267 26.08 7.96 -13.85
C LYS A 267 25.39 7.99 -12.50
N LEU A 268 24.73 6.90 -12.14
CA LEU A 268 23.92 6.81 -10.92
C LEU A 268 24.50 5.68 -10.05
N GLY A 269 24.25 5.76 -8.74
CA GLY A 269 24.71 4.75 -7.79
C GLY A 269 23.86 3.47 -7.83
N ASP A 270 23.87 2.74 -6.72
CA ASP A 270 23.08 1.53 -6.51
C ASP A 270 21.57 1.85 -6.65
N PRO A 271 20.91 1.36 -7.71
CA PRO A 271 19.50 1.63 -7.93
C PRO A 271 18.63 0.78 -7.03
N LYS A 272 17.46 1.31 -6.73
CA LYS A 272 16.42 0.67 -5.93
C LYS A 272 15.13 0.59 -6.70
N ILE A 273 14.40 -0.49 -6.48
CA ILE A 273 13.06 -0.71 -7.00
C ILE A 273 12.07 -0.47 -5.87
N TYR A 274 11.07 0.37 -6.14
CA TYR A 274 9.87 0.52 -5.32
C TYR A 274 8.68 0.08 -6.15
N SER A 275 8.11 -1.09 -5.82
CA SER A 275 6.85 -1.56 -6.42
C SER A 275 5.71 -1.30 -5.46
N LEU A 276 4.76 -0.46 -5.87
CA LEU A 276 3.54 -0.13 -5.13
C LEU A 276 2.36 -0.77 -5.82
N SER A 277 1.52 -1.50 -5.08
CA SER A 277 0.27 -2.04 -5.59
C SER A 277 -0.94 -1.37 -4.97
N PHE A 278 -1.89 -1.03 -5.84
CA PHE A 278 -3.21 -0.49 -5.52
C PHE A 278 -4.24 -1.35 -6.25
N TRP A 279 -4.31 -2.63 -5.88
CA TRP A 279 -5.22 -3.62 -6.45
C TRP A 279 -4.94 -3.98 -7.90
N ASP A 280 -5.63 -3.35 -8.85
CA ASP A 280 -5.52 -3.58 -10.28
C ASP A 280 -4.61 -2.53 -10.96
N ILE A 281 -4.04 -1.61 -10.17
CA ILE A 281 -3.06 -0.63 -10.62
C ILE A 281 -1.79 -0.73 -9.78
N GLY A 282 -0.64 -0.79 -10.44
CA GLY A 282 0.68 -0.80 -9.81
C GLY A 282 1.57 0.32 -10.30
N TYR A 283 2.57 0.68 -9.50
CA TYR A 283 3.63 1.61 -9.88
C TYR A 283 4.97 0.99 -9.54
N ILE A 284 5.87 0.91 -10.53
CA ILE A 284 7.26 0.54 -10.29
C ILE A 284 8.11 1.77 -10.50
N PHE A 285 8.90 2.13 -9.49
CA PHE A 285 9.92 3.17 -9.57
C PHE A 285 11.30 2.52 -9.46
N GLU A 286 12.08 2.59 -10.52
CA GLU A 286 13.47 2.15 -10.53
C GLU A 286 14.35 3.40 -10.48
N VAL A 287 14.89 3.70 -9.31
CA VAL A 287 15.47 5.02 -8.98
C VAL A 287 16.82 4.88 -8.30
N ALA A 288 17.69 5.87 -8.52
CA ALA A 288 18.99 5.95 -7.90
C ALA A 288 19.29 7.38 -7.43
N GLU A 289 20.06 7.48 -6.35
CA GLU A 289 20.50 8.76 -5.82
C GLU A 289 21.59 9.35 -6.73
N THR A 290 21.46 10.62 -7.03
CA THR A 290 22.44 11.41 -7.77
C THR A 290 23.59 11.83 -6.85
N PRO A 291 24.77 12.22 -7.38
CA PRO A 291 25.88 12.73 -6.56
C PRO A 291 25.52 13.94 -5.68
N ASN A 292 24.42 14.63 -6.00
CA ASN A 292 23.96 15.83 -5.31
C ASN A 292 22.85 15.58 -4.27
N GLY A 293 22.42 14.33 -4.10
CA GLY A 293 21.40 13.90 -3.14
C GLY A 293 19.95 13.93 -3.63
N ASP A 294 19.72 14.33 -4.89
CA ASP A 294 18.42 14.19 -5.58
C ASP A 294 18.25 12.75 -6.09
N TRP A 295 17.04 12.33 -6.45
CA TRP A 295 16.82 11.01 -7.05
C TRP A 295 16.34 11.12 -8.49
N LEU A 296 16.83 10.22 -9.33
CA LEU A 296 16.44 10.09 -10.74
C LEU A 296 16.09 8.64 -11.04
N GLY A 297 15.17 8.43 -11.97
CA GLY A 297 14.91 7.07 -12.42
C GLY A 297 13.84 6.94 -13.47
N VAL A 298 13.20 5.77 -13.51
CA VAL A 298 12.07 5.52 -14.41
C VAL A 298 10.86 5.06 -13.63
N GLN A 299 9.69 5.43 -14.12
CA GLN A 299 8.41 5.02 -13.59
C GLN A 299 7.69 4.13 -14.61
N LYS A 300 7.16 3.00 -14.15
CA LYS A 300 6.22 2.16 -14.89
C LYS A 300 4.88 2.19 -14.17
N ILE A 301 3.79 2.19 -14.94
CA ILE A 301 2.45 1.95 -14.40
C ILE A 301 2.02 0.59 -14.92
N LEU A 302 1.58 -0.26 -14.01
CA LEU A 302 1.00 -1.55 -14.31
C LEU A 302 -0.52 -1.39 -14.19
N GLU A 303 -1.26 -1.87 -15.17
CA GLU A 303 -2.71 -1.99 -15.10
C GLU A 303 -3.02 -3.47 -15.37
N PHE A 304 -3.86 -4.08 -14.54
CA PHE A 304 -4.36 -5.42 -14.82
C PHE A 304 -5.37 -5.32 -15.97
N ASP A 305 -4.91 -5.57 -17.19
CA ASP A 305 -5.76 -5.62 -18.38
C ASP A 305 -6.09 -7.09 -18.72
N TYR A 306 -7.38 -7.46 -18.65
CA TYR A 306 -7.85 -8.73 -19.17
C TYR A 306 -7.63 -8.80 -20.69
N ASN A 307 -6.77 -9.74 -21.13
CA ASN A 307 -6.54 -10.02 -22.54
C ASN A 307 -7.09 -11.43 -22.88
N PRO A 308 -8.30 -11.55 -23.44
CA PRO A 308 -8.98 -12.82 -23.74
C PRO A 308 -8.27 -13.70 -24.78
#